data_AF-A0A836RZM4-F1
#
_entry.id   AF-A0A836RZM4-F1
#
_cell.length_a   1.000
_cell.length_b   1.000
_cell.length_c   1.000
_cell.angle_alpha   90.00
_cell.angle_beta   90.00
_cell.angle_gamma   90.00
#
_symmetry.space_group_name_H-M   'P 1'
#
loop_
_entity.id
_entity.type
_entity.pdbx_description
1 polymer ?
#
loop_
_entity_poly.entity_id
_entity_poly.type
_entity_poly.pdbx_seq_one_letter_code
_entity_poly.pdbx_strand_id
1 'polypeptide(L)'
;MQLTVAGEQVAREGLLVLVEARRGKEKVIARIERIVPVNEFYLEGDLWSEARRRGLETPLLKEAARRYTLAEAAVLGRAGPRGLEELSAPPLPGDRVKLLGPGELREALGLSEDEPGIVWFGELLGYQGLGLPLDVENITMHVGVFGETGSGKSYGVGYLLELLSRIPLGDGAYGALPAIVVDANGDYLDYYEAYASGKQVGEYRRVYRLVFPS
;
A
#
# COMPACT_ATOMS: atom_id res chain seq x y z
N MET A 1 -14.89 -8.58 8.88
CA MET A 1 -15.96 -7.57 9.04
C MET A 1 -17.05 -7.82 8.03
N GLN A 2 -18.33 -7.64 8.38
CA GLN A 2 -19.41 -7.69 7.40
C GLN A 2 -19.50 -6.36 6.67
N LEU A 3 -19.48 -6.39 5.34
CA LEU A 3 -19.58 -5.20 4.51
C LEU A 3 -21.03 -4.70 4.50
N THR A 4 -21.18 -3.38 4.45
CA THR A 4 -22.44 -2.74 4.08
C THR A 4 -22.62 -2.83 2.56
N VAL A 5 -23.84 -2.58 2.06
CA VAL A 5 -24.11 -2.54 0.61
C VAL A 5 -23.19 -1.55 -0.12
N ALA A 6 -22.89 -0.40 0.50
CA ALA A 6 -21.92 0.55 -0.04
C ALA A 6 -20.49 -0.03 -0.01
N GLY A 7 -20.13 -0.68 1.10
CA GLY A 7 -18.83 -1.35 1.27
C GLY A 7 -18.56 -2.42 0.20
N GLU A 8 -19.58 -3.18 -0.21
CA GLU A 8 -19.46 -4.21 -1.25
C GLU A 8 -19.05 -3.63 -2.62
N GLN A 9 -19.46 -2.40 -2.92
CA GLN A 9 -19.13 -1.76 -4.20
C GLN A 9 -17.67 -1.29 -4.25
N VAL A 10 -17.13 -0.89 -3.10
CA VAL A 10 -15.83 -0.21 -3.01
C VAL A 10 -14.70 -1.09 -2.49
N ALA A 11 -14.98 -2.09 -1.65
CA ALA A 11 -13.97 -2.93 -1.05
C ALA A 11 -13.25 -3.77 -2.11
N ARG A 12 -11.92 -3.79 -2.05
CA ARG A 12 -11.04 -4.63 -2.87
C ARG A 12 -9.96 -5.23 -1.96
N GLU A 13 -9.41 -6.36 -2.37
CA GLU A 13 -8.25 -6.95 -1.71
C GLU A 13 -7.04 -6.01 -1.85
N GLY A 14 -6.20 -5.96 -0.82
CA GLY A 14 -5.07 -5.04 -0.71
C GLY A 14 -5.41 -3.64 -0.16
N LEU A 15 -6.69 -3.27 -0.04
CA LEU A 15 -7.06 -1.94 0.43
C LEU A 15 -6.76 -1.72 1.93
N LEU A 16 -6.25 -0.54 2.27
CA LEU A 16 -6.06 -0.10 3.66
C LEU A 16 -7.28 0.62 4.23
N VAL A 17 -7.86 0.07 5.28
CA VAL A 17 -9.02 0.65 5.96
C VAL A 17 -8.62 1.19 7.33
N LEU A 18 -9.32 2.25 7.75
CA LEU A 18 -9.24 2.74 9.12
C LEU A 18 -10.40 2.16 9.92
N VAL A 19 -10.07 1.52 11.03
CA VAL A 19 -11.02 1.05 12.03
C VAL A 19 -11.02 2.03 13.21
N GLU A 20 -12.19 2.60 13.49
CA GLU A 20 -12.43 3.50 14.61
C GLU A 20 -12.79 2.68 15.86
N ALA A 21 -11.76 2.17 16.54
CA ALA A 21 -11.92 1.33 17.71
C ALA A 21 -12.23 2.15 18.98
N ARG A 22 -12.82 1.48 19.99
CA ARG A 22 -13.06 2.04 21.33
C ARG A 22 -13.87 3.34 21.29
N ARG A 23 -14.92 3.39 20.45
CA ARG A 23 -15.75 4.58 20.19
C ARG A 23 -14.97 5.74 19.56
N GLY A 24 -14.06 5.43 18.64
CA GLY A 24 -13.30 6.41 17.87
C GLY A 24 -12.10 7.02 18.60
N LYS A 25 -11.75 6.52 19.79
CA LYS A 25 -10.54 6.96 20.51
C LYS A 25 -9.26 6.38 19.92
N GLU A 26 -9.37 5.22 19.27
CA GLU A 26 -8.25 4.52 18.67
C GLU A 26 -8.46 4.41 17.17
N LYS A 27 -7.46 4.85 16.43
CA LYS A 27 -7.38 4.73 14.98
C LYS A 27 -6.53 3.51 14.68
N VAL A 28 -7.12 2.49 14.09
CA VAL A 28 -6.43 1.23 13.77
C VAL A 28 -6.37 1.06 12.26
N ILE A 29 -5.18 0.82 11.72
CA ILE A 29 -5.00 0.55 10.30
C ILE A 29 -5.06 -0.96 10.07
N ALA A 30 -5.85 -1.38 9.10
CA ALA A 30 -5.96 -2.77 8.69
C ALA A 30 -5.94 -2.88 7.16
N ARG A 31 -5.50 -4.01 6.63
CA ARG A 31 -5.49 -4.31 5.19
C ARG A 31 -6.51 -5.40 4.88
N ILE A 32 -7.36 -5.20 3.88
CA ILE A 32 -8.28 -6.24 3.39
C ILE A 32 -7.45 -7.31 2.68
N GLU A 33 -7.44 -8.52 3.21
CA GLU A 33 -6.73 -9.67 2.63
C GLU A 33 -7.61 -10.45 1.67
N ARG A 34 -8.90 -10.59 2.03
CA ARG A 34 -9.82 -11.46 1.31
C ARG A 34 -11.25 -10.95 1.36
N ILE A 35 -11.98 -11.09 0.27
CA ILE A 35 -13.41 -10.81 0.19
C ILE A 35 -14.17 -12.12 -0.05
N VAL A 36 -15.06 -12.48 0.88
CA VAL A 36 -15.81 -13.73 0.87
C VAL A 36 -17.31 -13.42 0.75
N PRO A 37 -17.93 -13.65 -0.42
CA PRO A 37 -19.38 -13.59 -0.54
C PRO A 37 -20.00 -14.80 0.17
N VAL A 38 -20.98 -14.54 1.05
CA VAL A 38 -21.67 -15.59 1.81
C VAL A 38 -23.14 -15.64 1.38
N ASN A 39 -23.61 -16.86 1.11
CA ASN A 39 -25.00 -17.16 0.85
C ASN A 39 -25.38 -18.45 1.60
N GLU A 40 -26.42 -18.38 2.44
CA GLU A 40 -26.85 -19.50 3.29
C GLU A 40 -27.25 -20.76 2.50
N PHE A 41 -27.65 -20.63 1.23
CA PHE A 41 -28.04 -21.75 0.35
C PHE A 41 -26.91 -22.22 -0.58
N TYR A 42 -25.69 -21.78 -0.37
CA TYR A 42 -24.52 -22.30 -1.10
C TYR A 42 -23.41 -22.72 -0.14
N LEU A 43 -23.77 -23.02 1.11
CA LEU A 43 -22.87 -23.59 2.09
C LEU A 43 -22.64 -25.07 1.78
N GLU A 44 -21.45 -25.56 2.10
CA GLU A 44 -21.17 -26.99 1.93
C GLU A 44 -22.12 -27.83 2.78
N GLY A 45 -22.81 -28.79 2.15
CA GLY A 45 -23.78 -29.67 2.82
C GLY A 45 -25.14 -29.04 3.12
N ASP A 46 -25.48 -27.88 2.56
CA ASP A 46 -26.79 -27.27 2.82
C ASP A 46 -27.98 -28.09 2.27
N LEU A 47 -29.19 -27.80 2.80
CA LEU A 47 -30.44 -28.49 2.50
C LEU A 47 -30.83 -28.48 1.01
N TRP A 48 -30.30 -27.53 0.24
CA TRP A 48 -30.58 -27.37 -1.18
C TRP A 48 -29.54 -28.03 -2.09
N SER A 49 -28.47 -28.61 -1.55
CA SER A 49 -27.39 -29.27 -2.30
C SER A 49 -27.90 -30.29 -3.34
N GLU A 50 -28.83 -31.15 -2.97
CA GLU A 50 -29.43 -32.15 -3.88
C GLU A 50 -30.36 -31.50 -4.92
N ALA A 51 -31.09 -30.45 -4.55
CA ALA A 51 -31.93 -29.69 -5.49
C ALA A 51 -31.07 -28.96 -6.54
N ARG A 52 -29.94 -28.38 -6.13
CA ARG A 52 -28.94 -27.76 -7.03
C ARG A 52 -28.33 -28.78 -7.96
N ARG A 53 -27.92 -29.94 -7.45
CA ARG A 53 -27.39 -31.06 -8.24
C ARG A 53 -28.36 -31.50 -9.35
N ARG A 54 -29.66 -31.44 -9.08
CA ARG A 54 -30.72 -31.80 -10.03
C ARG A 54 -31.15 -30.65 -10.96
N GLY A 55 -30.56 -29.46 -10.83
CA GLY A 55 -30.93 -28.29 -11.62
C GLY A 55 -32.30 -27.72 -11.29
N LEU A 56 -32.85 -28.01 -10.11
CA LEU A 56 -34.18 -27.57 -9.67
C LEU A 56 -34.15 -26.23 -8.92
N GLU A 57 -33.10 -25.42 -9.10
CA GLU A 57 -32.99 -24.10 -8.48
C GLU A 57 -34.08 -23.16 -9.01
N THR A 58 -34.97 -22.71 -8.12
CA THR A 58 -35.94 -21.66 -8.45
C THR A 58 -35.32 -20.27 -8.25
N PRO A 59 -35.73 -19.24 -9.02
CA PRO A 59 -35.32 -17.86 -8.79
C PRO A 59 -35.63 -17.37 -7.36
N LEU A 60 -36.72 -17.85 -6.76
CA LEU A 60 -37.13 -17.55 -5.39
C LEU A 60 -36.08 -17.99 -4.35
N LEU A 61 -35.37 -19.10 -4.57
CA LEU A 61 -34.27 -19.53 -3.68
C LEU A 61 -33.12 -18.52 -3.67
N LYS A 62 -32.83 -17.92 -4.82
CA LYS A 62 -31.79 -16.91 -4.94
C LYS A 62 -32.18 -15.64 -4.16
N GLU A 63 -33.44 -15.26 -4.16
CA GLU A 63 -33.95 -14.04 -3.50
C GLU A 63 -34.26 -14.23 -2.00
N ALA A 64 -34.62 -15.44 -1.58
CA ALA A 64 -34.95 -15.73 -0.19
C ALA A 64 -33.74 -15.97 0.73
N ALA A 65 -32.59 -16.33 0.16
CA ALA A 65 -31.35 -16.53 0.93
C ALA A 65 -30.83 -15.21 1.50
N ARG A 66 -30.37 -15.23 2.75
CA ARG A 66 -29.55 -14.13 3.27
C ARG A 66 -28.22 -14.11 2.52
N ARG A 67 -27.89 -12.93 2.01
CA ARG A 67 -26.64 -12.64 1.31
C ARG A 67 -25.93 -11.51 2.02
N TYR A 68 -24.65 -11.73 2.29
CA TYR A 68 -23.77 -10.69 2.81
C TYR A 68 -22.35 -11.01 2.41
N THR A 69 -21.53 -9.97 2.32
CA THR A 69 -20.11 -10.13 2.02
C THR A 69 -19.28 -9.90 3.29
N LEU A 70 -18.34 -10.79 3.53
CA LEU A 70 -17.33 -10.65 4.57
C LEU A 70 -16.04 -10.14 3.94
N ALA A 71 -15.45 -9.10 4.51
CA ALA A 71 -14.05 -8.75 4.27
C ALA A 71 -13.20 -9.22 5.44
N GLU A 72 -12.24 -10.08 5.17
CA GLU A 72 -11.22 -10.46 6.13
C GLU A 72 -10.06 -9.47 6.03
N ALA A 73 -9.65 -8.93 7.17
CA ALA A 73 -8.61 -7.91 7.20
C ALA A 73 -7.54 -8.26 8.23
N ALA A 74 -6.29 -8.07 7.85
CA ALA A 74 -5.14 -8.13 8.74
C ALA A 74 -4.96 -6.78 9.42
N VAL A 75 -4.97 -6.77 10.75
CA VAL A 75 -4.67 -5.56 11.53
C VAL A 75 -3.17 -5.30 11.45
N LEU A 76 -2.78 -4.11 10.99
CA LEU A 76 -1.38 -3.73 10.85
C LEU A 76 -0.84 -3.06 12.11
N GLY A 77 -1.65 -2.22 12.74
CA GLY A 77 -1.22 -1.45 13.90
C GLY A 77 -2.20 -0.36 14.29
N ARG A 78 -1.98 0.22 15.47
CA ARG A 78 -2.64 1.44 15.91
C ARG A 78 -1.87 2.63 15.34
N ALA A 79 -2.57 3.57 14.74
CA ALA A 79 -2.00 4.84 14.33
C ALA A 79 -1.61 5.67 15.56
N GLY A 80 -0.34 6.05 15.65
CA GLY A 80 0.24 6.81 16.75
C GLY A 80 1.15 7.95 16.24
N PRO A 81 1.70 8.77 17.15
CA PRO A 81 2.51 9.95 16.80
C PRO A 81 3.83 9.63 16.10
N ARG A 82 4.26 8.36 16.06
CA ARG A 82 5.49 7.91 15.40
C ARG A 82 5.21 6.80 14.37
N GLY A 83 4.03 6.84 13.74
CA GLY A 83 3.59 5.81 12.80
C GLY A 83 2.74 4.72 13.45
N LEU A 84 2.96 3.46 13.06
CA LEU A 84 2.18 2.32 13.55
C LEU A 84 2.75 1.79 14.87
N GLU A 85 1.88 1.63 15.85
CA GLU A 85 2.17 1.07 17.17
C GLU A 85 1.41 -0.25 17.37
N GLU A 86 1.88 -1.06 18.32
CA GLU A 86 1.19 -2.29 18.69
C GLU A 86 -0.20 -2.01 19.28
N LEU A 87 -1.16 -2.88 18.96
CA LEU A 87 -2.46 -2.87 19.63
C LEU A 87 -2.37 -3.67 20.94
N SER A 88 -2.86 -3.08 22.02
CA SER A 88 -3.05 -3.79 23.28
C SER A 88 -4.23 -4.77 23.25
N ALA A 89 -5.19 -4.58 22.32
CA ALA A 89 -6.35 -5.43 22.14
C ALA A 89 -6.93 -5.27 20.72
N PRO A 90 -7.57 -6.31 20.16
CA PRO A 90 -8.18 -6.22 18.83
C PRO A 90 -9.41 -5.30 18.81
N PRO A 91 -9.79 -4.78 17.64
CA PRO A 91 -11.07 -4.10 17.44
C PRO A 91 -12.26 -4.99 17.81
N LEU A 92 -13.35 -4.37 18.28
CA LEU A 92 -14.56 -5.07 18.71
C LEU A 92 -15.60 -5.18 17.57
N PRO A 93 -16.48 -6.19 17.62
CA PRO A 93 -17.64 -6.24 16.73
C PRO A 93 -18.47 -4.95 16.84
N GLY A 94 -18.75 -4.33 15.69
CA GLY A 94 -19.49 -3.07 15.61
C GLY A 94 -18.62 -1.80 15.58
N ASP A 95 -17.30 -1.91 15.76
CA ASP A 95 -16.40 -0.80 15.49
C ASP A 95 -16.52 -0.38 14.02
N ARG A 96 -16.51 0.93 13.78
CA ARG A 96 -16.73 1.48 12.43
C ARG A 96 -15.49 1.30 11.59
N VAL A 97 -15.69 0.94 10.33
CA VAL A 97 -14.62 0.79 9.35
C VAL A 97 -14.87 1.75 8.20
N LYS A 98 -13.86 2.55 7.88
CA LYS A 98 -13.90 3.53 6.78
C LYS A 98 -12.74 3.28 5.82
N LEU A 99 -12.96 3.61 4.55
CA LEU A 99 -11.87 3.73 3.60
C LEU A 99 -11.02 4.95 3.95
N LEU A 100 -9.72 4.86 3.72
CA LEU A 100 -8.81 5.99 3.83
C LEU A 100 -9.00 6.92 2.62
N GLY A 101 -9.18 8.21 2.89
CA GLY A 101 -9.13 9.25 1.86
C GLY A 101 -7.71 9.64 1.48
N PRO A 102 -7.54 10.49 0.44
CA PRO A 102 -6.27 11.12 0.13
C PRO A 102 -5.73 11.85 1.37
N GLY A 103 -4.45 11.65 1.70
CA GLY A 103 -3.81 12.26 2.87
C GLY A 103 -4.24 11.70 4.24
N GLU A 104 -5.32 10.91 4.36
CA GLU A 104 -5.75 10.38 5.66
C GLU A 104 -4.75 9.37 6.25
N LEU A 105 -4.03 8.62 5.41
CA LEU A 105 -2.95 7.74 5.91
C LEU A 105 -1.81 8.57 6.52
N ARG A 106 -1.43 9.66 5.87
CA ARG A 106 -0.42 10.61 6.38
C ARG A 106 -0.84 11.17 7.73
N GLU A 107 -2.08 11.66 7.84
CA GLU A 107 -2.65 12.14 9.10
C GLU A 107 -2.72 11.06 10.17
N ALA A 108 -3.10 9.83 9.79
CA ALA A 108 -3.19 8.71 10.72
C ALA A 108 -1.82 8.32 11.28
N LEU A 109 -0.77 8.35 10.45
CA LEU A 109 0.60 8.04 10.85
C LEU A 109 1.30 9.21 11.56
N GLY A 110 0.67 10.39 11.63
CA GLY A 110 1.26 11.58 12.22
C GLY A 110 2.42 12.17 11.42
N LEU A 111 2.46 11.90 10.11
CA LEU A 111 3.53 12.36 9.22
C LEU A 111 3.15 13.68 8.55
N SER A 112 4.12 14.55 8.31
CA SER A 112 3.95 15.70 7.42
C SER A 112 4.35 15.36 5.96
N GLU A 113 4.07 16.25 5.00
CA GLU A 113 4.45 16.02 3.60
C GLU A 113 5.97 16.02 3.42
N ASP A 114 6.63 17.01 4.02
CA ASP A 114 8.08 17.19 4.04
C ASP A 114 8.70 16.64 5.33
N GLU A 115 8.12 15.57 5.87
CA GLU A 115 8.62 14.94 7.10
C GLU A 115 10.09 14.54 6.90
N PRO A 116 11.02 15.05 7.73
CA PRO A 116 12.44 14.77 7.55
C PRO A 116 12.73 13.27 7.49
N GLY A 117 13.45 12.84 6.47
CA GLY A 117 13.82 11.43 6.26
C GLY A 117 12.71 10.54 5.69
N ILE A 118 11.51 11.07 5.40
CA ILE A 118 10.44 10.31 4.75
C ILE A 118 10.36 10.67 3.26
N VAL A 119 10.35 9.65 2.40
CA VAL A 119 10.03 9.80 0.98
C VAL A 119 8.75 9.05 0.64
N TRP A 120 7.90 9.62 -0.21
CA TRP A 120 6.61 9.00 -0.57
C TRP A 120 6.78 8.13 -1.82
N PHE A 121 6.85 6.81 -1.61
CA PHE A 121 7.11 5.81 -2.64
C PHE A 121 5.83 5.41 -3.40
N GLY A 122 5.39 6.28 -4.30
CA GLY A 122 4.21 6.04 -5.12
C GLY A 122 2.90 5.95 -4.31
N GLU A 123 1.88 5.34 -4.89
CA GLU A 123 0.54 5.24 -4.33
C GLU A 123 0.10 3.80 -4.12
N LEU A 124 -0.72 3.56 -3.10
CA LEU A 124 -1.34 2.27 -2.89
C LEU A 124 -2.42 2.00 -3.96
N LEU A 125 -2.29 0.86 -4.65
CA LEU A 125 -3.28 0.42 -5.64
C LEU A 125 -4.70 0.44 -5.08
N GLY A 126 -5.63 1.03 -5.83
CA GLY A 126 -7.04 1.13 -5.44
C GLY A 126 -7.37 2.38 -4.62
N TYR A 127 -6.39 3.22 -4.30
CA TYR A 127 -6.59 4.57 -3.79
C TYR A 127 -6.21 5.62 -4.83
N GLN A 128 -6.83 6.79 -4.75
CA GLN A 128 -6.36 7.98 -5.43
C GLN A 128 -5.60 8.83 -4.41
N GLY A 129 -4.29 8.97 -4.55
CA GLY A 129 -3.50 9.85 -3.68
C GLY A 129 -3.23 9.33 -2.27
N LEU A 130 -3.22 8.00 -2.07
CA LEU A 130 -2.73 7.41 -0.82
C LEU A 130 -1.25 7.06 -0.97
N GLY A 131 -0.40 8.05 -0.69
CA GLY A 131 1.05 7.89 -0.73
C GLY A 131 1.56 6.87 0.30
N LEU A 132 2.57 6.09 -0.07
CA LEU A 132 3.23 5.15 0.84
C LEU A 132 4.50 5.78 1.44
N PRO A 133 4.56 6.04 2.75
CA PRO A 133 5.74 6.63 3.35
C PRO A 133 6.84 5.58 3.47
N LEU A 134 8.03 5.94 3.02
CA LEU A 134 9.26 5.18 3.20
C LEU A 134 10.22 6.01 4.04
N ASP A 135 10.50 5.52 5.24
CA ASP A 135 11.55 6.06 6.09
C ASP A 135 12.91 5.61 5.56
N VAL A 136 13.74 6.58 5.17
CA VAL A 136 15.04 6.35 4.56
C VAL A 136 16.04 5.74 5.54
N GLU A 137 15.88 5.94 6.85
CA GLU A 137 16.75 5.27 7.82
C GLU A 137 16.53 3.75 7.82
N ASN A 138 15.32 3.29 7.50
CA ASN A 138 15.00 1.86 7.43
C ASN A 138 15.61 1.16 6.20
N ILE A 139 15.96 1.88 5.12
CA ILE A 139 16.59 1.26 3.94
C ILE A 139 18.08 0.95 4.15
N THR A 140 18.70 1.49 5.21
CA THR A 140 20.13 1.27 5.51
C THR A 140 20.46 -0.18 5.87
N MET A 141 19.44 -0.98 6.24
CA MET A 141 19.54 -2.39 6.62
C MET A 141 19.51 -3.38 5.43
N HIS A 142 19.66 -2.87 4.20
CA HIS A 142 19.54 -3.55 2.91
C HIS A 142 18.11 -3.67 2.38
N VAL A 143 17.96 -3.43 1.08
CA VAL A 143 16.69 -3.56 0.34
C VAL A 143 16.87 -4.56 -0.79
N GLY A 144 15.94 -5.51 -0.90
CA GLY A 144 15.85 -6.44 -2.02
C GLY A 144 14.66 -6.09 -2.92
N VAL A 145 14.90 -5.88 -4.21
CA VAL A 145 13.85 -5.65 -5.22
C VAL A 145 13.70 -6.89 -6.08
N PHE A 146 12.54 -7.54 -6.01
CA PHE A 146 12.26 -8.80 -6.70
C PHE A 146 11.10 -8.65 -7.68
N GLY A 147 11.10 -9.46 -8.74
CA GLY A 147 10.07 -9.47 -9.76
C GLY A 147 10.51 -10.23 -11.00
N GLU A 148 9.56 -10.62 -11.84
CA GLU A 148 9.84 -11.30 -13.10
C GLU A 148 10.35 -10.33 -14.18
N THR A 149 10.82 -10.84 -15.31
CA THR A 149 11.23 -10.00 -16.44
C THR A 149 10.01 -9.22 -16.96
N GLY A 150 10.15 -7.91 -17.16
CA GLY A 150 9.06 -7.04 -17.56
C GLY A 150 8.15 -6.56 -16.43
N SER A 151 8.39 -6.95 -15.17
CA SER A 151 7.59 -6.48 -14.01
C SER A 151 7.89 -5.05 -13.57
N GLY A 152 8.81 -4.35 -14.25
CA GLY A 152 9.21 -2.98 -13.91
C GLY A 152 10.29 -2.84 -12.83
N LYS A 153 11.13 -3.87 -12.59
CA LYS A 153 12.22 -3.78 -11.59
C LYS A 153 13.15 -2.57 -11.79
N SER A 154 13.73 -2.41 -12.99
CA SER A 154 14.67 -1.32 -13.27
C SER A 154 13.99 0.05 -13.10
N TYR A 155 12.73 0.17 -13.55
CA TYR A 155 11.92 1.37 -13.36
C TYR A 155 11.68 1.68 -11.89
N GLY A 156 11.27 0.69 -11.08
CA GLY A 156 11.03 0.87 -9.65
C GLY A 156 12.30 1.26 -8.89
N VAL A 157 13.45 0.71 -9.26
CA VAL A 157 14.75 1.10 -8.71
C VAL A 157 15.15 2.51 -9.15
N GLY A 158 14.93 2.88 -10.41
CA GLY A 158 15.17 4.25 -10.90
C GLY A 158 14.32 5.27 -10.14
N TYR A 159 13.03 4.99 -10.00
CA TYR A 159 12.13 5.83 -9.20
C TYR A 159 12.56 5.93 -7.73
N LEU A 160 13.04 4.83 -7.13
CA LEU A 160 13.64 4.87 -5.79
C LEU A 160 14.88 5.78 -5.74
N LEU A 161 15.79 5.67 -6.73
CA LEU A 161 16.98 6.51 -6.81
C LEU A 161 16.63 8.00 -6.94
N GLU A 162 15.58 8.34 -7.67
CA GLU A 162 15.08 9.71 -7.76
C GLU A 162 14.59 10.21 -6.40
N LEU A 163 13.79 9.42 -5.68
CA LEU A 163 13.32 9.77 -4.35
C LEU A 163 14.49 9.94 -3.36
N LEU A 164 15.46 9.02 -3.39
CA LEU A 164 16.65 9.08 -2.54
C LEU A 164 17.62 10.21 -2.93
N SER A 165 17.48 10.78 -4.13
CA SER A 165 18.22 11.98 -4.54
C SER A 165 17.63 13.27 -3.98
N ARG A 166 16.41 13.24 -3.42
CA ARG A 166 15.68 14.42 -2.91
C ARG A 166 14.94 14.11 -1.60
N ILE A 167 15.70 13.72 -0.59
CA ILE A 167 15.20 13.41 0.74
C ILE A 167 14.93 14.71 1.49
N PRO A 168 13.73 14.93 2.05
CA PRO A 168 13.45 16.07 2.91
C PRO A 168 14.34 16.05 4.16
N LEU A 169 14.97 17.17 4.48
CA LEU A 169 15.78 17.36 5.70
C LEU A 169 15.07 18.23 6.75
N GLY A 170 13.87 18.72 6.42
CA GLY A 170 13.14 19.74 7.19
C GLY A 170 13.47 21.17 6.71
N ASP A 171 12.61 22.12 7.09
CA ASP A 171 12.78 23.56 6.79
C ASP A 171 12.99 23.90 5.30
N GLY A 172 12.41 23.10 4.41
CA GLY A 172 12.53 23.26 2.95
C GLY A 172 13.89 22.85 2.37
N ALA A 173 14.78 22.27 3.18
CA ALA A 173 16.05 21.72 2.73
C ALA A 173 15.88 20.27 2.26
N TYR A 174 16.67 19.90 1.24
CA TYR A 174 16.70 18.55 0.68
C TYR A 174 18.14 18.04 0.65
N GLY A 175 18.29 16.73 0.76
CA GLY A 175 19.56 16.01 0.64
C GLY A 175 19.46 14.85 -0.32
N ALA A 176 20.62 14.30 -0.68
CA ALA A 176 20.70 13.09 -1.48
C ALA A 176 21.49 12.02 -0.72
N LEU A 177 21.02 10.78 -0.77
CA LEU A 177 21.79 9.62 -0.33
C LEU A 177 22.77 9.23 -1.45
N PRO A 178 24.10 9.28 -1.24
CA PRO A 178 25.05 8.92 -2.29
C PRO A 178 24.83 7.48 -2.76
N ALA A 179 24.74 7.29 -4.08
CA ALA A 179 24.48 5.98 -4.68
C ALA A 179 25.61 5.57 -5.64
N ILE A 180 25.90 4.27 -5.65
CA ILE A 180 26.73 3.63 -6.68
C ILE A 180 25.84 2.62 -7.37
N VAL A 181 25.68 2.77 -8.69
CA VAL A 181 24.87 1.88 -9.50
C VAL A 181 25.79 1.04 -10.38
N VAL A 182 25.68 -0.29 -10.25
CA VAL A 182 26.33 -1.23 -11.16
C VAL A 182 25.33 -1.56 -12.26
N ASP A 183 25.46 -0.88 -13.38
CA ASP A 183 24.50 -0.94 -14.48
C ASP A 183 25.00 -1.85 -15.59
N ALA A 184 24.51 -3.09 -15.61
CA ALA A 184 24.89 -4.09 -16.60
C ALA A 184 24.26 -3.86 -17.98
N ASN A 185 23.09 -3.22 -18.03
CA ASN A 185 22.30 -3.06 -19.27
C ASN A 185 22.29 -1.63 -19.80
N GLY A 186 22.78 -0.67 -19.02
CA GLY A 186 22.68 0.75 -19.36
C GLY A 186 21.31 1.36 -19.04
N ASP A 187 20.56 0.77 -18.11
CA ASP A 187 19.19 1.19 -17.73
C ASP A 187 19.17 2.59 -17.08
N TYR A 188 20.30 3.08 -16.55
CA TYR A 188 20.43 4.31 -15.76
C TYR A 188 21.39 5.34 -16.38
N LEU A 189 21.70 5.22 -17.68
CA LEU A 189 22.60 6.13 -18.38
C LEU A 189 22.07 7.57 -18.47
N ASP A 190 20.74 7.70 -18.48
CA ASP A 190 19.99 8.96 -18.52
C ASP A 190 20.34 9.90 -17.35
N TYR A 191 20.63 9.37 -16.15
CA TYR A 191 21.11 10.19 -15.02
C TYR A 191 22.42 10.91 -15.36
N TYR A 192 23.37 10.21 -15.98
CA TYR A 192 24.64 10.81 -16.39
C TYR A 192 24.45 11.79 -17.55
N GLU A 193 23.65 11.43 -18.55
CA GLU A 193 23.36 12.31 -19.68
C GLU A 193 22.67 13.60 -19.25
N ALA A 194 21.70 13.51 -18.34
CA ALA A 194 21.05 14.66 -17.73
C ALA A 194 22.07 15.57 -17.04
N TYR A 195 22.91 15.02 -16.16
CA TYR A 195 23.95 15.79 -15.48
C TYR A 195 24.96 16.42 -16.46
N ALA A 196 25.44 15.66 -17.44
CA ALA A 196 26.41 16.13 -18.44
C ALA A 196 25.82 17.24 -19.33
N SER A 197 24.51 17.24 -19.56
CA SER A 197 23.79 18.31 -20.25
C SER A 197 23.54 19.56 -19.39
N GLY A 198 24.01 19.56 -18.13
CA GLY A 198 23.83 20.66 -17.18
C GLY A 198 22.50 20.64 -16.43
N LYS A 199 21.70 19.56 -16.53
CA LYS A 199 20.49 19.41 -15.72
C LYS A 199 20.86 18.98 -14.31
N GLN A 200 20.09 19.47 -13.35
CA GLN A 200 20.18 19.01 -11.96
C GLN A 200 19.57 17.61 -11.84
N VAL A 201 20.28 16.72 -11.15
CA VAL A 201 19.83 15.35 -10.84
C VAL A 201 19.64 15.26 -9.33
N GLY A 202 18.44 15.61 -8.86
CA GLY A 202 18.16 15.77 -7.44
C GLY A 202 19.15 16.70 -6.73
N GLU A 203 19.57 16.33 -5.53
CA GLU A 203 20.57 17.06 -4.73
C GLU A 203 22.00 16.50 -4.91
N TYR A 204 22.23 15.67 -5.93
CA TYR A 204 23.58 15.18 -6.22
C TYR A 204 24.46 16.33 -6.75
N ARG A 205 25.58 16.58 -6.04
CA ARG A 205 26.57 17.57 -6.47
C ARG A 205 27.31 17.17 -7.74
N ARG A 206 27.54 15.86 -7.90
CA ARG A 206 28.29 15.28 -9.02
C ARG A 206 27.77 13.90 -9.37
N VAL A 207 27.69 13.62 -10.67
CA VAL A 207 27.38 12.30 -11.22
C VAL A 207 28.58 11.86 -12.04
N TYR A 208 29.08 10.66 -11.75
CA TYR A 208 30.23 10.08 -12.42
C TYR A 208 29.81 8.84 -13.20
N ARG A 209 30.35 8.69 -14.41
CA ARG A 209 30.23 7.45 -15.18
C ARG A 209 31.61 6.83 -15.31
N LEU A 210 31.75 5.61 -14.78
CA LEU A 210 32.96 4.81 -14.90
C LEU A 210 32.68 3.67 -15.87
N VAL A 211 33.45 3.61 -16.95
CA VAL A 211 33.36 2.54 -17.95
C VAL A 211 34.67 1.77 -17.90
N PHE A 212 34.60 0.48 -17.60
CA PHE A 212 35.76 -0.40 -17.58
C PHE A 212 35.96 -1.00 -18.98
N PRO A 213 37.17 -0.95 -19.55
CA PRO A 213 37.46 -1.64 -20.80
C PRO A 213 37.29 -3.15 -20.62
N SER A 214 36.73 -3.80 -21.64
CA SER A 214 36.65 -5.27 -21.77
C SER A 214 38.00 -5.87 -22.13
#